data_AF-A0A1P8XDL1-F1
#
_entry.id   AF-A0A1P8XDL1-F1
#
_cell.length_a   1.000
_cell.length_b   1.000
_cell.length_c   1.000
_cell.angle_alpha   90.00
_cell.angle_beta   90.00
_cell.angle_gamma   90.00
#
_symmetry.space_group_name_H-M   'P 1'
#
loop_
_entity.id
_entity.type
_entity.pdbx_description
1 polymer ?
#
loop_
_entity_poly.entity_id
_entity_poly.type
_entity_poly.pdbx_seq_one_letter_code
_entity_poly.pdbx_strand_id
1 'polypeptide(L)'
;MALTEDDLELVAVELIDIGELIVSEGADGQPSVWQVHAKKHAFNQHEGQTVELRPAAGTDQRAVAAIRAPLGTLVYRVRRSSIEAIRRSALTVPELKPDRVEESRRNRRRQRSPGADSGPRPRVSHAIRARWIDILQDARFVLDTLRHQTTHAPRPNEFTRGMGPSLWKIQPGRLVHKYEAMNLPAGCQLERALGDVVEDVREFLDQPPPWNTSQVAADLSLIIPAIDAAIGRLRLMEPDLETVSEVVDDLERDFLLSLAVTLTGQGTLAKTLAEWEQGKKGDYLDIASFRLVGEGGPGRLHMRDVHEATDAGITTYLIGQGLRSHDKYPDVQYMLYSQWFTYIYALWEESYRRRLATAHGSDSDGMPWTRFDIRSPLFGDIRNIRNDVVHKHGVVDASAGNRLLTRFSDGERIEITVEQMMSLISLFPRPELVSTPVRAQPGNLQNLPWSVAPELVDEVRQIASSRAMTRKQSRDIGNEALKLWIASHRE
;
A
#
# COMPACT_ATOMS: atom_id res chain seq x y z
N MET A 1 35.80 -21.07 -32.04
CA MET A 1 36.41 -22.29 -31.50
C MET A 1 35.48 -22.80 -30.39
N ALA A 2 35.13 -24.09 -30.36
CA ALA A 2 34.33 -24.62 -29.24
C ALA A 2 35.27 -24.82 -28.05
N LEU A 3 34.91 -24.26 -26.88
CA LEU A 3 35.65 -24.50 -25.63
C LEU A 3 35.50 -25.98 -25.28
N THR A 4 36.63 -26.67 -25.12
CA THR A 4 36.68 -28.04 -24.63
C THR A 4 36.71 -28.07 -23.10
N GLU A 5 36.46 -29.23 -22.50
CA GLU A 5 36.50 -29.39 -21.03
C GLU A 5 37.90 -29.09 -20.46
N ASP A 6 38.96 -29.32 -21.26
CA ASP A 6 40.35 -29.04 -20.91
C ASP A 6 40.69 -27.53 -20.98
N ASP A 7 40.02 -26.75 -21.84
CA ASP A 7 40.21 -25.29 -21.92
C ASP A 7 39.70 -24.59 -20.64
N LEU A 8 38.78 -25.21 -19.90
CA LEU A 8 38.24 -24.69 -18.64
C LEU A 8 39.17 -24.88 -17.43
N GLU A 9 40.19 -25.75 -17.54
CA GLU A 9 41.20 -25.90 -16.47
C GLU A 9 42.26 -24.78 -16.49
N LEU A 10 42.43 -24.12 -17.65
CA LEU A 10 43.44 -23.07 -17.86
C LEU A 10 42.90 -21.64 -17.71
N VAL A 11 41.58 -21.47 -17.74
CA VAL A 11 40.92 -20.16 -17.59
C VAL A 11 40.44 -19.99 -16.16
N ALA A 12 40.91 -18.96 -15.45
CA ALA A 12 40.34 -18.54 -14.19
C ALA A 12 38.93 -17.98 -14.45
N VAL A 13 37.91 -18.84 -14.46
CA VAL A 13 36.53 -18.39 -14.64
C VAL A 13 36.04 -17.80 -13.31
N GLU A 14 36.11 -16.48 -13.18
CA GLU A 14 35.37 -15.76 -12.14
C GLU A 14 33.87 -15.75 -12.50
N LEU A 15 33.14 -16.71 -11.96
CA LEU A 15 31.68 -16.72 -12.03
C LEU A 15 31.11 -15.74 -11.00
N ILE A 16 31.00 -14.47 -11.40
CA ILE A 16 30.22 -13.47 -10.68
C ILE A 16 28.80 -13.51 -11.25
N ASP A 17 27.83 -13.96 -10.46
CA ASP A 17 26.41 -13.99 -10.85
C ASP A 17 25.88 -12.55 -10.90
N ILE A 18 25.97 -11.93 -12.08
CA ILE A 18 25.34 -10.64 -12.39
C ILE A 18 24.34 -10.90 -13.51
N GLY A 19 23.05 -10.91 -13.16
CA GLY A 19 21.89 -10.98 -14.05
C GLY A 19 22.19 -11.09 -15.55
N GLU A 20 22.21 -12.33 -16.04
CA GLU A 20 22.24 -12.73 -17.46
C GLU A 20 23.57 -12.55 -18.23
N LEU A 21 24.69 -12.17 -17.61
CA LEU A 21 25.99 -12.06 -18.28
C LEU A 21 27.12 -12.78 -17.52
N ILE A 22 28.01 -13.47 -18.24
CA ILE A 22 29.23 -14.12 -17.73
C ILE A 22 30.44 -13.45 -18.39
N VAL A 23 31.47 -13.13 -17.60
CA VAL A 23 32.74 -12.60 -18.13
C VAL A 23 33.83 -13.64 -17.94
N SER A 24 34.56 -13.96 -19.01
CA SER A 24 35.73 -14.84 -18.95
C SER A 24 36.97 -14.11 -19.45
N GLU A 25 38.13 -14.37 -18.85
CA GLU A 25 39.40 -13.85 -19.37
C GLU A 25 39.91 -14.77 -20.50
N GLY A 26 40.17 -14.21 -21.68
CA GLY A 26 40.76 -14.94 -22.79
C GLY A 26 42.22 -15.28 -22.53
N ALA A 27 42.79 -16.23 -23.30
CA ALA A 27 44.21 -16.59 -23.19
C ALA A 27 45.18 -15.43 -23.50
N ASP A 28 44.68 -14.33 -24.05
CA ASP A 28 45.37 -13.07 -24.35
C ASP A 28 45.19 -11.99 -23.24
N GLY A 29 44.51 -12.31 -22.15
CA GLY A 29 44.22 -11.40 -21.04
C GLY A 29 43.10 -10.38 -21.32
N GLN A 30 42.37 -10.52 -22.43
CA GLN A 30 41.23 -9.64 -22.74
C GLN A 30 39.91 -10.24 -22.23
N PRO A 31 39.03 -9.43 -21.60
CA PRO A 31 37.76 -9.93 -21.09
C PRO A 31 36.75 -10.16 -22.21
N SER A 32 36.22 -11.38 -22.28
CA SER A 32 35.11 -11.75 -23.16
C SER A 32 33.80 -11.77 -22.37
N VAL A 33 32.76 -11.10 -22.89
CA VAL A 33 31.45 -10.99 -22.24
C VAL A 33 30.44 -11.86 -22.98
N TRP A 34 29.82 -12.78 -22.24
CA TRP A 34 28.87 -13.76 -22.73
C TRP A 34 27.49 -13.51 -22.13
N GLN A 35 26.44 -13.59 -22.93
CA GLN A 35 25.06 -13.51 -22.46
C GLN A 35 24.46 -14.90 -22.29
N VAL A 36 23.84 -15.12 -21.13
CA VAL A 36 23.16 -16.37 -20.78
C VAL A 36 21.79 -16.36 -21.42
N HIS A 37 21.60 -17.19 -22.44
CA HIS A 37 20.40 -17.12 -23.27
C HIS A 37 19.31 -18.14 -22.84
N ALA A 38 19.70 -19.21 -22.16
CA ALA A 38 18.76 -20.17 -21.59
C ALA A 38 19.37 -20.91 -20.39
N LYS A 39 18.58 -21.01 -19.32
CA LYS A 39 18.89 -21.84 -18.14
C LYS A 39 17.85 -22.95 -18.06
N LYS A 40 18.22 -24.18 -18.43
CA LYS A 40 17.30 -25.32 -18.38
C LYS A 40 17.60 -26.11 -17.10
N HIS A 41 16.68 -26.04 -16.14
CA HIS A 41 16.71 -26.89 -14.96
C HIS A 41 15.95 -28.18 -15.27
N ALA A 42 16.64 -29.32 -15.30
CA ALA A 42 15.98 -30.61 -15.40
C ALA A 42 15.40 -31.00 -14.02
N PHE A 43 14.13 -31.38 -13.98
CA PHE A 43 13.34 -31.59 -12.77
C PHE A 43 13.51 -32.98 -12.12
N ASN A 44 14.62 -33.69 -12.39
CA ASN A 44 14.91 -35.00 -11.80
C ASN A 44 16.39 -35.11 -11.40
N GLN A 45 16.65 -35.82 -10.30
CA GLN A 45 17.92 -35.84 -9.52
C GLN A 45 19.18 -36.35 -10.26
N HIS A 46 19.14 -36.60 -11.56
CA HIS A 46 20.26 -37.21 -12.30
C HIS A 46 20.73 -36.47 -13.55
N GLU A 47 20.28 -35.24 -13.83
CA GLU A 47 20.86 -34.45 -14.92
C GLU A 47 21.23 -33.03 -14.47
N GLY A 48 22.51 -32.67 -14.69
CA GLY A 48 23.11 -31.39 -14.30
C GLY A 48 22.53 -30.17 -15.01
N GLN A 49 22.90 -28.98 -14.54
CA GLN A 49 22.48 -27.72 -15.17
C GLN A 49 23.21 -27.56 -16.51
N THR A 50 22.45 -27.23 -17.55
CA THR A 50 23.01 -26.82 -18.85
C THR A 50 22.80 -25.33 -19.03
N VAL A 51 23.89 -24.61 -19.30
CA VAL A 51 23.87 -23.16 -19.60
C VAL A 51 24.34 -22.96 -21.03
N GLU A 52 23.51 -22.30 -21.84
CA GLU A 52 23.87 -21.90 -23.21
C GLU A 52 24.37 -20.45 -23.19
N LEU A 53 25.62 -20.25 -23.64
CA LEU A 53 26.26 -18.94 -23.71
C LEU A 53 26.35 -18.46 -25.15
N ARG A 54 26.03 -17.19 -25.36
CA ARG A 54 26.21 -16.51 -26.65
C ARG A 54 27.07 -15.25 -26.50
N PRO A 55 27.84 -14.86 -27.52
CA PRO A 55 28.57 -13.60 -27.48
C PRO A 55 27.59 -12.44 -27.35
N ALA A 56 27.87 -11.48 -26.46
CA ALA A 56 27.11 -10.23 -26.41
C ALA A 56 27.33 -9.45 -27.72
N ALA A 57 26.26 -8.86 -28.27
CA ALA A 57 26.24 -8.30 -29.63
C ALA A 57 27.40 -7.33 -29.91
N GLY A 58 28.14 -7.55 -31.01
CA GLY A 58 29.28 -6.73 -31.45
C GLY A 58 30.59 -7.49 -31.64
N THR A 59 30.64 -8.80 -31.33
CA THR A 59 31.81 -9.67 -31.57
C THR A 59 31.48 -10.68 -32.67
N ASP A 60 32.21 -10.61 -33.79
CA ASP A 60 31.91 -11.35 -35.01
C ASP A 60 32.43 -12.80 -34.99
N GLN A 61 32.06 -13.57 -33.96
CA GLN A 61 32.41 -14.99 -33.86
C GLN A 61 31.22 -15.89 -33.54
N ARG A 62 30.91 -16.80 -34.48
CA ARG A 62 30.04 -17.96 -34.23
C ARG A 62 30.73 -18.93 -33.27
N ALA A 63 30.40 -18.83 -31.98
CA ALA A 63 30.63 -19.90 -31.02
C ALA A 63 29.42 -19.99 -30.08
N VAL A 64 28.71 -21.11 -30.12
CA VAL A 64 27.71 -21.50 -29.13
C VAL A 64 28.36 -22.62 -28.33
N ALA A 65 28.66 -22.37 -27.06
CA ALA A 65 29.15 -23.39 -26.14
C ALA A 65 28.06 -23.68 -25.10
N ALA A 66 27.70 -24.95 -24.95
CA ALA A 66 26.82 -25.42 -23.90
C ALA A 66 27.68 -26.08 -22.82
N ILE A 67 27.62 -25.56 -21.59
CA ILE A 67 28.38 -26.12 -20.46
C ILE A 67 27.42 -26.97 -19.62
N ARG A 68 27.80 -28.21 -19.32
CA ARG A 68 27.03 -29.14 -18.47
C ARG A 68 27.86 -29.49 -17.23
N ALA A 69 27.36 -29.22 -16.03
CA ALA A 69 28.07 -29.53 -14.79
C ALA A 69 27.16 -30.16 -13.71
N PRO A 70 27.68 -31.04 -12.84
CA PRO A 70 26.92 -31.60 -11.71
C PRO A 70 26.55 -30.52 -10.67
N LEU A 71 25.38 -30.67 -10.05
CA LEU A 71 24.91 -29.76 -8.99
C LEU A 71 25.87 -29.79 -7.79
N GLY A 72 26.52 -28.66 -7.50
CA GLY A 72 27.36 -28.46 -6.32
C GLY A 72 28.85 -28.21 -6.59
N THR A 73 29.39 -28.66 -7.74
CA THR A 73 30.83 -28.56 -8.02
C THR A 73 31.28 -27.14 -8.38
N LEU A 74 30.41 -26.36 -9.04
CA LEU A 74 30.68 -24.95 -9.38
C LEU A 74 30.79 -24.07 -8.12
N VAL A 75 29.89 -24.27 -7.16
CA VAL A 75 29.79 -23.44 -5.94
C VAL A 75 30.95 -23.68 -4.98
N TYR A 76 31.46 -24.91 -4.91
CA TYR A 76 32.54 -25.27 -3.98
C TYR A 76 33.94 -24.86 -4.50
N ARG A 77 34.18 -24.87 -5.83
CA ARG A 77 35.46 -24.43 -6.41
C ARG A 77 35.65 -22.91 -6.36
N VAL A 78 34.59 -22.12 -6.57
CA VAL A 78 34.63 -20.64 -6.48
C VAL A 78 35.09 -20.16 -5.09
N ARG A 79 34.64 -20.81 -4.02
CA ARG A 79 35.01 -20.42 -2.64
C ARG A 79 36.49 -20.56 -2.31
N ARG A 80 37.21 -21.51 -2.91
CA ARG A 80 38.61 -21.78 -2.55
C ARG A 80 39.57 -20.81 -3.26
N SER A 81 39.29 -20.47 -4.52
CA SER A 81 40.10 -19.53 -5.30
C SER A 81 39.95 -18.08 -4.80
N SER A 82 38.74 -17.66 -4.39
CA SER A 82 38.53 -16.32 -3.82
C SER A 82 39.26 -16.11 -2.49
N ILE A 83 39.42 -17.15 -1.65
CA ILE A 83 40.15 -17.05 -0.38
C ILE A 83 41.66 -16.81 -0.60
N GLU A 84 42.24 -17.37 -1.66
CA GLU A 84 43.67 -17.17 -1.98
C GLU A 84 43.93 -15.82 -2.66
N ALA A 85 42.98 -15.32 -3.47
CA ALA A 85 43.06 -13.96 -4.04
C ALA A 85 42.95 -12.87 -2.97
N ILE A 86 42.06 -13.04 -1.97
CA ILE A 86 41.86 -12.08 -0.86
C ILE A 86 43.08 -11.98 0.06
N ARG A 87 43.88 -13.05 0.20
CA ARG A 87 45.13 -12.99 0.97
C ARG A 87 46.21 -12.10 0.34
N ARG A 88 46.13 -11.83 -0.97
CA ARG A 88 47.08 -10.97 -1.69
C ARG A 88 46.67 -9.49 -1.72
N SER A 89 45.40 -9.17 -1.53
CA SER A 89 44.86 -7.80 -1.61
C SER A 89 44.72 -7.06 -0.27
N ALA A 90 45.01 -7.70 0.87
CA ALA A 90 44.86 -7.12 2.22
C ALA A 90 45.94 -6.08 2.64
N LEU A 91 46.56 -5.37 1.69
CA LEU A 91 47.57 -4.34 1.95
C LEU A 91 47.09 -2.97 1.46
N THR A 92 45.91 -2.52 1.88
CA THR A 92 45.53 -1.10 2.02
C THR A 92 44.07 -1.00 2.46
N VAL A 93 43.82 -0.79 3.75
CA VAL A 93 42.50 -0.39 4.26
C VAL A 93 42.53 1.14 4.43
N PRO A 94 41.69 1.92 3.73
CA PRO A 94 41.59 3.36 3.96
C PRO A 94 40.99 3.64 5.36
N GLU A 95 41.49 4.67 6.04
CA GLU A 95 40.96 5.15 7.32
C GLU A 95 39.45 5.47 7.24
N LEU A 96 38.68 4.83 8.14
CA LEU A 96 37.26 5.13 8.37
C LEU A 96 37.12 6.51 9.04
N LYS A 97 36.28 7.39 8.48
CA LYS A 97 35.87 8.65 9.12
C LYS A 97 34.45 8.51 9.69
N PRO A 98 34.29 8.04 10.94
CA PRO A 98 32.97 7.82 11.56
C PRO A 98 32.16 9.09 11.83
N ASP A 99 32.72 10.29 11.66
CA ASP A 99 32.09 11.56 12.08
C ASP A 99 31.39 12.36 10.96
N ARG A 100 31.26 11.80 9.74
CA ARG A 100 30.85 12.55 8.56
C ARG A 100 29.39 13.03 8.59
N VAL A 101 28.45 12.19 9.02
CA VAL A 101 27.02 12.56 9.13
C VAL A 101 26.84 13.67 10.18
N GLU A 102 27.56 13.58 11.30
CA GLU A 102 27.51 14.55 12.39
C GLU A 102 28.18 15.89 11.98
N GLU A 103 29.29 15.83 11.23
CA GLU A 103 29.94 17.00 10.64
C GLU A 103 29.06 17.69 9.59
N SER A 104 28.41 16.92 8.72
CA SER A 104 27.40 17.37 7.76
C SER A 104 26.24 18.09 8.46
N ARG A 105 25.71 17.53 9.56
CA ARG A 105 24.67 18.18 10.40
C ARG A 105 25.16 19.48 11.02
N ARG A 106 26.39 19.50 11.55
CA ARG A 106 26.97 20.68 12.21
C ARG A 106 27.21 21.83 11.23
N ASN A 107 27.64 21.52 10.01
CA ASN A 107 27.84 22.52 8.96
C ASN A 107 26.50 23.08 8.44
N ARG A 108 25.46 22.26 8.32
CA ARG A 108 24.11 22.70 7.93
C ARG A 108 23.48 23.63 8.97
N ARG A 109 23.61 23.33 10.27
CA ARG A 109 23.14 24.22 11.35
C ARG A 109 23.80 25.60 11.32
N ARG A 110 25.03 25.71 10.79
CA ARG A 110 25.74 26.98 10.64
C ARG A 110 25.32 27.78 9.40
N GLN A 111 24.80 27.13 8.36
CA GLN A 111 24.41 27.77 7.10
C GLN A 111 22.94 28.22 7.06
N ARG A 112 22.08 27.67 7.93
CA ARG A 112 20.67 28.09 8.05
C ARG A 112 20.53 29.40 8.86
N SER A 113 20.81 30.54 8.25
CA SER A 113 20.37 31.85 8.77
C SER A 113 18.85 31.99 8.63
N PRO A 114 18.13 32.62 9.57
CA PRO A 114 16.69 32.81 9.47
C PRO A 114 16.39 33.91 8.43
N GLY A 115 16.24 33.51 7.17
CA GLY A 115 15.68 34.37 6.12
C GLY A 115 14.19 34.62 6.35
N ALA A 116 13.75 35.84 6.09
CA ALA A 116 12.40 36.33 6.37
C ALA A 116 11.28 35.46 5.77
N ASP A 117 10.25 35.22 6.59
CA ASP A 117 9.02 34.47 6.34
C ASP A 117 8.12 35.26 5.35
N SER A 118 8.28 35.06 4.03
CA SER A 118 7.46 35.78 3.02
C SER A 118 6.99 34.95 1.83
N GLY A 119 7.04 33.61 1.92
CA GLY A 119 6.36 32.71 0.99
C GLY A 119 4.99 32.27 1.52
N PRO A 120 4.01 31.93 0.68
CA PRO A 120 2.77 31.29 1.13
C PRO A 120 3.11 30.01 1.91
N ARG A 121 2.65 29.92 3.16
CA ARG A 121 2.87 28.75 4.01
C ARG A 121 2.24 27.52 3.34
N PRO A 122 2.97 26.43 3.09
CA PRO A 122 2.38 25.18 2.65
C PRO A 122 1.41 24.71 3.72
N ARG A 123 0.16 24.48 3.34
CA ARG A 123 -0.83 23.98 4.28
C ARG A 123 -0.54 22.52 4.60
N VAL A 124 -0.52 22.17 5.88
CA VAL A 124 -0.29 20.81 6.37
C VAL A 124 -1.62 20.26 6.86
N SER A 125 -2.43 19.72 5.95
CA SER A 125 -3.67 19.04 6.32
C SER A 125 -3.41 17.80 7.17
N HIS A 126 -4.46 17.30 7.84
CA HIS A 126 -4.37 16.05 8.60
C HIS A 126 -3.91 14.88 7.71
N ALA A 127 -4.42 14.81 6.47
CA ALA A 127 -4.03 13.80 5.49
C ALA A 127 -2.56 13.92 5.05
N ILE A 128 -2.06 15.15 4.82
CA ILE A 128 -0.66 15.37 4.47
C ILE A 128 0.26 14.94 5.62
N ARG A 129 -0.08 15.33 6.85
CA ARG A 129 0.66 14.96 8.06
C ARG A 129 0.73 13.44 8.24
N ALA A 130 -0.42 12.76 8.18
CA ALA A 130 -0.50 11.30 8.31
C ALA A 130 0.33 10.60 7.24
N ARG A 131 0.21 11.04 5.98
CA ARG A 131 0.93 10.45 4.86
C ARG A 131 2.45 10.60 4.97
N TRP A 132 2.94 11.71 5.53
CA TRP A 132 4.36 11.88 5.80
C TRP A 132 4.86 11.00 6.94
N ILE A 133 4.05 10.80 7.98
CA ILE A 133 4.35 9.85 9.05
C ILE A 133 4.48 8.43 8.47
N ASP A 134 3.54 8.00 7.62
CA ASP A 134 3.60 6.67 7.00
C ASP A 134 4.87 6.48 6.16
N ILE A 135 5.23 7.47 5.34
CA ILE A 135 6.46 7.40 4.52
C ILE A 135 7.72 7.33 5.37
N LEU A 136 7.78 8.10 6.46
CA LEU A 136 8.90 8.03 7.39
C LEU A 136 8.95 6.67 8.10
N GLN A 137 7.82 6.10 8.48
CA GLN A 137 7.74 4.76 9.09
C GLN A 137 8.20 3.67 8.11
N ASP A 138 7.76 3.74 6.86
CA ASP A 138 8.18 2.84 5.79
C ASP A 138 9.69 2.91 5.54
N ALA A 139 10.24 4.12 5.42
CA ALA A 139 11.67 4.34 5.26
C ALA A 139 12.46 3.84 6.49
N ARG A 140 11.97 4.15 7.70
CA ARG A 140 12.55 3.68 8.96
C ARG A 140 12.63 2.16 8.99
N PHE A 141 11.55 1.46 8.64
CA PHE A 141 11.51 -0.01 8.67
C PHE A 141 12.59 -0.64 7.77
N VAL A 142 12.71 -0.16 6.54
CA VAL A 142 13.71 -0.64 5.58
C VAL A 142 15.13 -0.36 6.08
N LEU A 143 15.39 0.86 6.54
CA LEU A 143 16.71 1.27 7.01
C LEU A 143 17.09 0.56 8.32
N ASP A 144 16.15 0.32 9.23
CA ASP A 144 16.41 -0.44 10.47
C ASP A 144 16.67 -1.93 10.18
N THR A 145 15.98 -2.50 9.21
CA THR A 145 16.28 -3.86 8.73
C THR A 145 17.69 -3.94 8.17
N LEU A 146 18.10 -2.97 7.34
CA LEU A 146 19.45 -2.90 6.81
C LEU A 146 20.49 -2.73 7.93
N ARG A 147 20.25 -1.83 8.89
CA ARG A 147 21.11 -1.65 10.07
C ARG A 147 21.26 -2.94 10.87
N HIS A 148 20.15 -3.65 11.11
CA HIS A 148 20.17 -4.90 11.85
C HIS A 148 21.03 -5.95 11.13
N GLN A 149 20.87 -6.08 9.81
CA GLN A 149 21.67 -6.99 9.00
C GLN A 149 23.17 -6.64 9.02
N THR A 150 23.52 -5.36 8.89
CA THR A 150 24.93 -4.94 8.88
C THR A 150 25.59 -4.99 10.26
N THR A 151 24.84 -4.75 11.33
CA THR A 151 25.35 -4.83 12.72
C THR A 151 25.67 -6.28 13.12
N HIS A 152 24.90 -7.25 12.61
CA HIS A 152 25.08 -8.68 12.90
C HIS A 152 25.95 -9.39 11.85
N ALA A 153 26.58 -8.65 10.93
CA ALA A 153 27.49 -9.22 9.96
C ALA A 153 28.72 -9.80 10.68
N PRO A 154 29.10 -11.07 10.42
CA PRO A 154 30.16 -11.76 11.17
C PRO A 154 31.56 -11.14 10.99
N ARG A 155 31.77 -10.34 9.93
CA ARG A 155 32.99 -9.56 9.67
C ARG A 155 32.64 -8.28 8.89
N PRO A 156 33.46 -7.20 8.98
CA PRO A 156 33.32 -6.03 8.12
C PRO A 156 33.51 -6.45 6.66
N ASN A 157 32.40 -6.57 5.93
CA ASN A 157 32.42 -6.90 4.52
C ASN A 157 32.23 -5.63 3.69
N GLU A 158 33.03 -5.50 2.64
CA GLU A 158 32.74 -4.60 1.54
C GLU A 158 31.75 -5.30 0.60
N PHE A 159 30.67 -4.61 0.23
CA PHE A 159 29.80 -5.10 -0.83
C PHE A 159 29.77 -4.11 -1.98
N THR A 160 30.21 -4.60 -3.13
CA THR A 160 30.26 -3.90 -4.42
C THR A 160 29.05 -4.33 -5.24
N ARG A 161 28.16 -3.36 -5.54
CA ARG A 161 26.99 -3.48 -6.44
C ARG A 161 25.90 -4.49 -6.03
N GLY A 162 24.75 -3.92 -5.64
CA GLY A 162 23.45 -4.61 -5.59
C GLY A 162 22.37 -3.79 -4.89
N MET A 163 22.75 -2.99 -3.88
CA MET A 163 21.81 -2.25 -3.04
C MET A 163 21.65 -0.76 -3.42
N GLY A 164 22.70 -0.04 -3.86
CA GLY A 164 22.61 1.42 -4.09
C GLY A 164 21.45 1.84 -5.02
N PRO A 165 21.43 1.41 -6.30
CA PRO A 165 20.34 1.75 -7.21
C PRO A 165 18.98 1.12 -6.89
N SER A 166 18.94 0.04 -6.10
CA SER A 166 17.68 -0.62 -5.70
C SER A 166 17.08 0.02 -4.45
N LEU A 167 17.89 0.61 -3.57
CA LEU A 167 17.43 1.39 -2.41
C LEU A 167 16.68 2.66 -2.83
N TRP A 168 17.13 3.30 -3.91
CA TRP A 168 16.40 4.39 -4.59
C TRP A 168 15.04 3.97 -5.16
N LYS A 169 14.85 2.67 -5.42
CA LYS A 169 13.59 2.11 -5.94
C LYS A 169 12.62 1.64 -4.84
N ILE A 170 13.00 1.73 -3.57
CA ILE A 170 12.16 1.33 -2.42
C ILE A 170 11.93 2.52 -1.47
N GLN A 171 11.42 2.26 -0.26
CA GLN A 171 10.81 3.28 0.60
C GLN A 171 11.72 4.47 0.99
N PRO A 172 13.03 4.30 1.28
CA PRO A 172 13.92 5.44 1.53
C PRO A 172 14.07 6.36 0.31
N GLY A 173 14.16 5.80 -0.91
CA GLY A 173 14.16 6.61 -2.14
C GLY A 173 12.84 7.35 -2.37
N ARG A 174 11.70 6.70 -2.04
CA ARG A 174 10.37 7.33 -2.10
C ARG A 174 10.26 8.54 -1.17
N LEU A 175 10.86 8.47 0.03
CA LEU A 175 10.93 9.60 0.96
C LEU A 175 11.62 10.81 0.31
N VAL A 176 12.79 10.59 -0.30
CA VAL A 176 13.57 11.66 -0.96
C VAL A 176 12.83 12.24 -2.16
N HIS A 177 12.39 11.39 -3.10
CA HIS A 177 11.69 11.85 -4.30
C HIS A 177 10.41 12.63 -3.98
N LYS A 178 9.64 12.19 -2.99
CA LYS A 178 8.41 12.89 -2.63
C LYS A 178 8.68 14.24 -2.00
N TYR A 179 9.75 14.35 -1.22
CA TYR A 179 10.13 15.61 -0.58
C TYR A 179 10.54 16.63 -1.63
N GLU A 180 11.32 16.21 -2.62
CA GLU A 180 11.71 17.04 -3.77
C GLU A 180 10.51 17.46 -4.62
N ALA A 181 9.60 16.52 -4.93
CA ALA A 181 8.41 16.81 -5.73
C ALA A 181 7.48 17.86 -5.09
N MET A 182 7.52 18.00 -3.76
CA MET A 182 6.65 18.92 -3.03
C MET A 182 7.17 20.37 -3.03
N ASN A 183 8.42 20.62 -3.44
CA ASN A 183 9.05 21.94 -3.53
C ASN A 183 8.75 22.83 -2.31
N LEU A 184 9.03 22.32 -1.11
CA LEU A 184 8.70 23.01 0.14
C LEU A 184 9.48 24.34 0.26
N PRO A 185 8.79 25.47 0.53
CA PRO A 185 9.43 26.74 0.85
C PRO A 185 10.40 26.59 2.02
N ALA A 186 11.58 27.19 1.87
CA ALA A 186 12.61 27.18 2.90
C ALA A 186 12.08 27.75 4.21
N GLY A 187 12.33 27.05 5.31
CA GLY A 187 11.94 27.53 6.64
C GLY A 187 10.47 27.30 7.00
N CYS A 188 9.64 26.70 6.15
CA CYS A 188 8.30 26.28 6.57
C CYS A 188 8.37 25.15 7.61
N GLN A 189 7.32 24.99 8.42
CA GLN A 189 7.33 24.03 9.54
C GLN A 189 7.55 22.58 9.07
N LEU A 190 7.01 22.22 7.89
CA LEU A 190 7.18 20.90 7.28
C LEU A 190 8.62 20.67 6.79
N GLU A 191 9.24 21.68 6.16
CA GLU A 191 10.66 21.66 5.77
C GLU A 191 11.55 21.53 7.01
N ARG A 192 11.27 22.25 8.09
CA ARG A 192 12.01 22.11 9.36
C ARG A 192 11.86 20.71 9.96
N ALA A 193 10.69 20.10 9.83
CA ALA A 193 10.42 18.77 10.37
C ALA A 193 11.07 17.64 9.56
N LEU A 194 11.16 17.79 8.23
CA LEU A 194 11.58 16.74 7.30
C LEU A 194 12.99 16.93 6.71
N GLY A 195 13.42 18.18 6.49
CA GLY A 195 14.58 18.50 5.66
C GLY A 195 15.86 17.81 6.12
N ASP A 196 16.22 17.95 7.39
CA ASP A 196 17.45 17.34 7.92
C ASP A 196 17.47 15.81 7.73
N VAL A 197 16.34 15.14 7.96
CA VAL A 197 16.27 13.67 7.84
C VAL A 197 16.24 13.21 6.38
N VAL A 198 15.57 13.96 5.50
CA VAL A 198 15.56 13.65 4.06
C VAL A 198 16.96 13.79 3.48
N GLU A 199 17.68 14.85 3.85
CA GLU A 199 19.08 15.03 3.43
C GLU A 199 19.97 13.92 3.97
N ASP A 200 19.82 13.52 5.24
CA ASP A 200 20.62 12.42 5.81
C ASP A 200 20.36 11.10 5.07
N VAL A 201 19.11 10.83 4.70
CA VAL A 201 18.74 9.65 3.89
C VAL A 201 19.29 9.78 2.47
N ARG A 202 19.22 10.97 1.84
CA ARG A 202 19.78 11.21 0.51
C ARG A 202 21.30 11.00 0.50
N GLU A 203 22.02 11.60 1.44
CA GLU A 203 23.48 11.49 1.55
C GLU A 203 23.89 10.02 1.72
N PHE A 204 23.15 9.24 2.51
CA PHE A 204 23.34 7.79 2.62
C PHE A 204 23.10 7.04 1.31
N LEU A 205 22.01 7.36 0.59
CA LEU A 205 21.66 6.71 -0.68
C LEU A 205 22.60 7.06 -1.83
N ASP A 206 23.21 8.25 -1.80
CA ASP A 206 24.15 8.74 -2.83
C ASP A 206 25.59 8.27 -2.59
N GLN A 207 25.88 7.55 -1.50
CA GLN A 207 27.24 7.08 -1.24
C GLN A 207 27.74 6.14 -2.35
N PRO A 208 28.87 6.45 -3.01
CA PRO A 208 29.41 5.57 -4.02
C PRO A 208 29.92 4.27 -3.38
N PRO A 209 29.72 3.10 -4.02
CA PRO A 209 30.31 1.85 -3.56
C PRO A 209 31.86 1.90 -3.65
N PRO A 210 32.57 1.05 -2.88
CA PRO A 210 32.07 -0.01 -2.00
C PRO A 210 31.47 0.49 -0.69
N TRP A 211 30.43 -0.19 -0.21
CA TRP A 211 29.87 0.09 1.12
C TRP A 211 30.50 -0.84 2.14
N ASN A 212 30.92 -0.30 3.28
CA ASN A 212 31.41 -1.06 4.41
C ASN A 212 30.28 -1.25 5.43
N THR A 213 29.98 -2.51 5.79
CA THR A 213 28.98 -2.85 6.82
C THR A 213 29.10 -2.06 8.13
N SER A 214 30.32 -1.76 8.60
CA SER A 214 30.56 -0.96 9.82
C SER A 214 30.18 0.51 9.63
N GLN A 215 30.47 1.08 8.46
CA GLN A 215 30.07 2.45 8.12
C GLN A 215 28.55 2.55 7.98
N VAL A 216 27.93 1.59 7.28
CA VAL A 216 26.47 1.54 7.12
C VAL A 216 25.77 1.41 8.48
N ALA A 217 26.27 0.55 9.37
CA ALA A 217 25.72 0.42 10.72
C ALA A 217 25.84 1.73 11.53
N ALA A 218 26.97 2.44 11.41
CA ALA A 218 27.19 3.73 12.07
C ALA A 218 26.25 4.83 11.52
N ASP A 219 26.19 4.98 10.20
CA ASP A 219 25.32 5.97 9.53
C ASP A 219 23.85 5.75 9.90
N LEU A 220 23.38 4.50 9.81
CA LEU A 220 21.98 4.17 10.11
C LEU A 220 21.65 4.29 11.60
N SER A 221 22.63 4.16 12.50
CA SER A 221 22.45 4.43 13.94
C SER A 221 22.22 5.90 14.24
N LEU A 222 22.61 6.81 13.34
CA LEU A 222 22.34 8.25 13.43
C LEU A 222 21.06 8.65 12.66
N ILE A 223 20.77 8.00 11.54
CA ILE A 223 19.61 8.32 10.68
C ILE A 223 18.29 7.86 11.30
N ILE A 224 18.23 6.63 11.85
CA ILE A 224 16.98 6.08 12.39
C ILE A 224 16.41 6.91 13.54
N PRO A 225 17.19 7.33 14.56
CA PRO A 225 16.70 8.24 15.59
C PRO A 225 16.25 9.60 15.06
N ALA A 226 16.86 10.08 13.97
CA ALA A 226 16.43 11.33 13.33
C ALA A 226 15.09 11.18 12.61
N ILE A 227 14.81 10.01 12.02
CA ILE A 227 13.48 9.66 11.49
C ILE A 227 12.46 9.63 12.63
N ASP A 228 12.78 9.00 13.76
CA ASP A 228 11.89 8.95 14.92
C ASP A 228 11.60 10.36 15.47
N ALA A 229 12.61 11.24 15.52
CA ALA A 229 12.44 12.64 15.90
C ALA A 229 11.60 13.43 14.89
N ALA A 230 11.75 13.19 13.59
CA ALA A 230 10.91 13.81 12.56
C ALA A 230 9.44 13.38 12.69
N ILE A 231 9.17 12.09 12.91
CA ILE A 231 7.82 11.58 13.20
C ILE A 231 7.25 12.26 14.45
N GLY A 232 8.03 12.38 15.53
CA GLY A 232 7.64 13.08 16.74
C GLY A 232 7.26 14.54 16.48
N ARG A 233 8.07 15.27 15.71
CA ARG A 233 7.78 16.65 15.30
C ARG A 233 6.49 16.74 14.50
N LEU A 234 6.28 15.88 13.51
CA LEU A 234 5.04 15.85 12.72
C LEU A 234 3.81 15.59 13.58
N ARG A 235 3.87 14.70 14.56
CA ARG A 235 2.74 14.40 15.47
C ARG A 235 2.33 15.60 16.32
N LEU A 236 3.30 16.44 16.69
CA LEU A 236 3.07 17.67 17.46
C LEU A 236 2.62 18.85 16.61
N MET A 237 2.65 18.73 15.28
CA MET A 237 2.13 19.78 14.39
C MET A 237 0.60 19.79 14.44
N GLU A 238 0.05 20.95 14.77
CA GLU A 238 -1.37 21.21 14.54
C GLU A 238 -1.63 21.25 13.03
N PRO A 239 -2.48 20.38 12.49
CA PRO A 239 -2.78 20.38 11.08
C PRO A 239 -3.64 21.61 10.76
N ASP A 240 -3.41 22.20 9.60
CA ASP A 240 -4.30 23.22 9.07
C ASP A 240 -5.70 22.64 8.88
N LEU A 241 -6.72 23.49 9.07
CA LEU A 241 -8.10 23.14 8.74
C LEU A 241 -8.18 22.74 7.27
N GLU A 242 -8.62 21.50 7.04
CA GLU A 242 -8.85 20.98 5.69
C GLU A 242 -9.94 21.80 5.01
N THR A 243 -9.73 22.14 3.74
CA THR A 243 -10.77 22.72 2.91
C THR A 243 -11.74 21.64 2.45
N VAL A 244 -12.96 22.05 2.11
CA VAL A 244 -13.97 21.14 1.56
C VAL A 244 -13.44 20.45 0.29
N SER A 245 -12.75 21.19 -0.59
CA SER A 245 -12.17 20.64 -1.82
C SER A 245 -11.18 19.51 -1.53
N GLU A 246 -10.24 19.72 -0.58
CA GLU A 246 -9.23 18.71 -0.23
C GLU A 246 -9.87 17.43 0.30
N VAL A 247 -10.90 17.56 1.15
CA VAL A 247 -11.61 16.39 1.70
C VAL A 247 -12.37 15.64 0.61
N VAL A 248 -12.99 16.37 -0.34
CA VAL A 248 -13.68 15.78 -1.49
C VAL A 248 -12.70 15.10 -2.45
N ASP A 249 -11.52 15.71 -2.70
CA ASP A 249 -10.47 15.13 -3.55
C ASP A 249 -9.92 13.82 -2.96
N ASP A 250 -9.70 13.80 -1.64
CA ASP A 250 -9.30 12.59 -0.93
C ASP A 250 -10.37 11.49 -1.01
N LEU A 251 -11.64 11.85 -0.79
CA LEU A 251 -12.76 10.91 -0.87
C LEU A 251 -12.91 10.34 -2.28
N GLU A 252 -12.84 11.19 -3.31
CA GLU A 252 -12.94 10.75 -4.71
C GLU A 252 -11.81 9.79 -5.07
N ARG A 253 -10.57 10.11 -4.68
CA ARG A 253 -9.44 9.22 -4.91
C ARG A 253 -9.68 7.85 -4.27
N ASP A 254 -10.06 7.81 -2.99
CA ASP A 254 -10.25 6.55 -2.27
C ASP A 254 -11.45 5.76 -2.80
N PHE A 255 -12.52 6.45 -3.22
CA PHE A 255 -13.67 5.88 -3.92
C PHE A 255 -13.24 5.20 -5.23
N LEU A 256 -12.56 5.93 -6.12
CA LEU A 256 -12.13 5.41 -7.42
C LEU A 256 -11.06 4.31 -7.27
N LEU A 257 -10.12 4.45 -6.33
CA LEU A 257 -9.10 3.45 -6.06
C LEU A 257 -9.71 2.14 -5.57
N SER A 258 -10.64 2.20 -4.62
CA SER A 258 -11.32 1.01 -4.10
C SER A 258 -12.16 0.31 -5.17
N LEU A 259 -12.82 1.09 -6.04
CA LEU A 259 -13.57 0.56 -7.18
C LEU A 259 -12.63 -0.11 -8.19
N ALA A 260 -11.50 0.52 -8.51
CA ALA A 260 -10.50 -0.04 -9.41
C ALA A 260 -9.92 -1.37 -8.88
N VAL A 261 -9.62 -1.45 -7.58
CA VAL A 261 -9.16 -2.70 -6.93
C VAL A 261 -10.21 -3.80 -7.06
N THR A 262 -11.48 -3.47 -6.80
CA THR A 262 -12.60 -4.43 -6.87
C THR A 262 -12.77 -5.00 -8.28
N LEU A 263 -12.80 -4.12 -9.29
CA LEU A 263 -12.95 -4.50 -10.69
C LEU A 263 -11.72 -5.26 -11.22
N THR A 264 -10.52 -4.88 -10.78
CA THR A 264 -9.28 -5.58 -11.14
C THR A 264 -9.24 -6.98 -10.55
N GLY A 265 -9.69 -7.15 -9.29
CA GLY A 265 -9.79 -8.47 -8.66
C GLY A 265 -10.64 -9.43 -9.48
N GLN A 266 -11.80 -8.97 -9.95
CA GLN A 266 -12.66 -9.74 -10.85
C GLN A 266 -11.98 -10.06 -12.19
N GLY A 267 -11.40 -9.06 -12.85
CA GLY A 267 -10.75 -9.24 -14.15
C GLY A 267 -9.54 -10.19 -14.08
N THR A 268 -8.82 -10.17 -12.96
CA THR A 268 -7.66 -11.05 -12.75
C THR A 268 -8.11 -12.51 -12.57
N LEU A 269 -9.17 -12.76 -11.81
CA LEU A 269 -9.75 -14.11 -11.67
C LEU A 269 -10.29 -14.63 -13.01
N ALA A 270 -11.03 -13.81 -13.76
CA ALA A 270 -11.54 -14.18 -15.08
C ALA A 270 -10.41 -14.51 -16.07
N LYS A 271 -9.31 -13.75 -16.04
CA LYS A 271 -8.13 -14.03 -16.87
C LYS A 271 -7.46 -15.35 -16.46
N THR A 272 -7.26 -15.58 -15.16
CA THR A 272 -6.67 -16.82 -14.67
C THR A 272 -7.53 -18.04 -15.02
N LEU A 273 -8.86 -17.90 -14.96
CA LEU A 273 -9.79 -18.94 -15.36
C LEU A 273 -9.65 -19.26 -16.86
N ALA A 274 -9.65 -18.23 -17.72
CA ALA A 274 -9.44 -18.40 -19.16
C ALA A 274 -8.08 -19.03 -19.49
N GLU A 275 -7.02 -18.73 -18.72
CA GLU A 275 -5.71 -19.38 -18.86
C GLU A 275 -5.75 -20.87 -18.48
N TRP A 276 -6.53 -21.22 -17.45
CA TRP A 276 -6.72 -22.61 -17.02
C TRP A 276 -7.55 -23.41 -18.02
N GLU A 277 -8.65 -22.85 -18.55
CA GLU A 277 -9.52 -23.48 -19.56
C GLU A 277 -8.78 -23.79 -20.87
N GLN A 278 -7.74 -23.03 -21.19
CA GLN A 278 -6.84 -23.30 -22.31
C GLN A 278 -5.91 -24.51 -22.08
N GLY A 279 -5.96 -25.14 -20.91
CA GLY A 279 -5.33 -26.43 -20.59
C GLY A 279 -3.83 -26.37 -20.29
N LYS A 280 -3.29 -25.21 -19.89
CA LYS A 280 -1.83 -24.97 -19.97
C LYS A 280 -1.02 -25.05 -18.66
N LYS A 281 -1.60 -25.08 -17.44
CA LYS A 281 -0.79 -24.73 -16.24
C LYS A 281 -1.14 -25.39 -14.87
N GLY A 282 -1.81 -26.53 -14.81
CA GLY A 282 -2.12 -27.23 -13.55
C GLY A 282 -3.47 -26.84 -12.94
N ASP A 283 -3.98 -27.66 -12.01
CA ASP A 283 -5.40 -27.64 -11.58
C ASP A 283 -5.69 -26.77 -10.35
N TYR A 284 -4.68 -26.12 -9.76
CA TYR A 284 -4.82 -25.32 -8.56
C TYR A 284 -4.27 -23.90 -8.75
N LEU A 285 -4.96 -22.91 -8.20
CA LEU A 285 -4.46 -21.54 -8.05
C LEU A 285 -3.76 -21.39 -6.71
N ASP A 286 -2.46 -21.10 -6.73
CA ASP A 286 -1.69 -20.73 -5.54
C ASP A 286 -1.94 -19.24 -5.22
N ILE A 287 -2.57 -18.96 -4.07
CA ILE A 287 -3.02 -17.60 -3.70
C ILE A 287 -1.84 -16.66 -3.41
N ALA A 288 -0.72 -17.19 -2.90
CA ALA A 288 0.43 -16.37 -2.52
C ALA A 288 1.21 -15.88 -3.75
N SER A 289 1.38 -16.75 -4.74
CA SER A 289 2.09 -16.42 -5.99
C SER A 289 1.17 -15.96 -7.12
N PHE A 290 -0.14 -16.18 -6.98
CA PHE A 290 -1.17 -15.99 -7.99
C PHE A 290 -0.86 -16.72 -9.31
N ARG A 291 -0.38 -17.96 -9.20
CA ARG A 291 -0.01 -18.82 -10.34
C ARG A 291 -0.74 -20.16 -10.27
N LEU A 292 -0.97 -20.73 -11.45
CA LEU A 292 -1.49 -22.09 -11.57
C LEU A 292 -0.37 -23.11 -11.27
N VAL A 293 -0.70 -24.11 -10.46
CA VAL A 293 0.19 -25.18 -10.00
C VAL A 293 -0.48 -26.54 -10.09
N GLY A 294 0.31 -27.60 -10.24
CA GLY A 294 -0.19 -28.96 -10.46
C GLY A 294 -0.72 -29.68 -9.21
N GLU A 295 -0.27 -29.28 -8.01
CA GLU A 295 -0.57 -30.00 -6.76
C GLU A 295 -1.37 -29.13 -5.80
N GLY A 296 -2.34 -29.74 -5.10
CA GLY A 296 -3.09 -29.09 -4.03
C GLY A 296 -2.23 -28.80 -2.79
N GLY A 297 -2.79 -28.07 -1.84
CA GLY A 297 -2.13 -27.76 -0.57
C GLY A 297 -2.71 -26.52 0.13
N PRO A 298 -2.22 -26.20 1.34
CA PRO A 298 -2.63 -24.99 2.05
C PRO A 298 -2.39 -23.73 1.21
N GLY A 299 -3.36 -22.82 1.21
CA GLY A 299 -3.28 -21.57 0.42
C GLY A 299 -3.46 -21.76 -1.08
N ARG A 300 -3.99 -22.91 -1.53
CA ARG A 300 -4.30 -23.20 -2.93
C ARG A 300 -5.78 -23.49 -3.12
N LEU A 301 -6.36 -23.03 -4.21
CA LEU A 301 -7.76 -23.22 -4.56
C LEU A 301 -7.89 -24.09 -5.81
N HIS A 302 -8.77 -25.09 -5.81
CA HIS A 302 -8.97 -25.91 -7.01
C HIS A 302 -9.66 -25.07 -8.09
N MET A 303 -9.18 -25.12 -9.34
CA MET A 303 -9.69 -24.24 -10.39
C MET A 303 -11.14 -24.53 -10.79
N ARG A 304 -11.65 -25.74 -10.53
CA ARG A 304 -13.10 -26.03 -10.66
C ARG A 304 -13.94 -25.23 -9.68
N ASP A 305 -13.45 -25.01 -8.45
CA ASP A 305 -14.18 -24.20 -7.47
C ASP A 305 -14.16 -22.72 -7.87
N VAL A 306 -13.03 -22.25 -8.42
CA VAL A 306 -12.92 -20.90 -9.03
C VAL A 306 -13.91 -20.76 -10.20
N HIS A 307 -13.96 -21.77 -11.07
CA HIS A 307 -14.87 -21.80 -12.21
C HIS A 307 -16.33 -21.74 -11.73
N GLU A 308 -16.75 -22.63 -10.84
CA GLU A 308 -18.12 -22.68 -10.30
C GLU A 308 -18.53 -21.38 -9.58
N ALA A 309 -17.59 -20.74 -8.88
CA ALA A 309 -17.85 -19.47 -8.20
C ALA A 309 -17.89 -18.26 -9.17
N THR A 310 -17.30 -18.38 -10.36
CA THR A 310 -17.28 -17.34 -11.40
C THR A 310 -18.37 -17.56 -12.45
N ASP A 311 -18.89 -18.78 -12.56
CA ASP A 311 -19.90 -19.17 -13.52
C ASP A 311 -21.21 -18.38 -13.33
N ALA A 312 -21.73 -17.87 -14.44
CA ALA A 312 -23.00 -17.13 -14.49
C ALA A 312 -24.19 -18.05 -14.83
N GLY A 313 -23.94 -19.36 -14.93
CA GLY A 313 -24.94 -20.36 -15.25
C GLY A 313 -24.80 -20.94 -16.65
N ILE A 314 -25.72 -21.85 -16.97
CA ILE A 314 -25.64 -22.66 -18.20
C ILE A 314 -26.96 -22.57 -18.96
N THR A 315 -26.88 -22.34 -20.27
CA THR A 315 -27.98 -22.61 -21.21
C THR A 315 -27.84 -24.02 -21.78
N THR A 316 -28.79 -24.90 -21.49
CA THR A 316 -28.78 -26.30 -21.96
C THR A 316 -30.06 -26.65 -22.73
N TYR A 317 -29.97 -27.59 -23.67
CA TYR A 317 -31.13 -28.11 -24.40
C TYR A 317 -31.70 -29.33 -23.67
N LEU A 318 -32.91 -29.20 -23.16
CA LEU A 318 -33.67 -30.31 -22.56
C LEU A 318 -34.60 -30.90 -23.61
N ILE A 319 -34.42 -32.19 -23.91
CA ILE A 319 -35.27 -32.93 -24.86
C ILE A 319 -36.74 -32.81 -24.42
N GLY A 320 -37.60 -32.31 -25.32
CA GLY A 320 -39.02 -32.07 -25.06
C GLY A 320 -39.37 -30.73 -24.40
N GLN A 321 -38.38 -29.94 -23.95
CA GLN A 321 -38.58 -28.62 -23.37
C GLN A 321 -37.81 -27.49 -24.07
N GLY A 322 -36.92 -27.81 -25.00
CA GLY A 322 -36.12 -26.83 -25.73
C GLY A 322 -34.92 -26.31 -24.93
N LEU A 323 -34.34 -25.20 -25.37
CA LEU A 323 -33.26 -24.51 -24.66
C LEU A 323 -33.81 -23.88 -23.37
N ARG A 324 -33.16 -24.17 -22.24
CA ARG A 324 -33.42 -23.61 -20.91
C ARG A 324 -32.13 -22.97 -20.40
N SER A 325 -32.22 -21.72 -19.93
CA SER A 325 -31.13 -21.07 -19.20
C SER A 325 -31.33 -21.25 -17.70
N HIS A 326 -30.28 -21.67 -17.02
CA HIS A 326 -30.17 -21.66 -15.58
C HIS A 326 -29.15 -20.60 -15.22
N ASP A 327 -29.58 -19.35 -15.18
CA ASP A 327 -28.72 -18.22 -14.85
C ASP A 327 -28.49 -18.18 -13.34
N LYS A 328 -27.24 -17.96 -12.93
CA LYS A 328 -26.79 -17.83 -11.55
C LYS A 328 -26.01 -16.53 -11.44
N TYR A 329 -26.27 -15.73 -10.43
CA TYR A 329 -25.38 -14.62 -10.11
C TYR A 329 -24.05 -15.14 -9.54
N PRO A 330 -22.88 -14.83 -10.15
CA PRO A 330 -21.61 -15.41 -9.73
C PRO A 330 -21.26 -15.07 -8.28
N ASP A 331 -20.87 -16.08 -7.51
CA ASP A 331 -20.52 -15.94 -6.08
C ASP A 331 -19.33 -14.99 -5.88
N VAL A 332 -18.36 -15.00 -6.81
CA VAL A 332 -17.23 -14.07 -6.82
C VAL A 332 -17.68 -12.62 -6.96
N GLN A 333 -18.65 -12.34 -7.84
CA GLN A 333 -19.19 -10.99 -8.00
C GLN A 333 -19.92 -10.54 -6.74
N TYR A 334 -20.78 -11.40 -6.20
CA TYR A 334 -21.47 -11.13 -4.93
C TYR A 334 -20.48 -10.80 -3.82
N MET A 335 -19.44 -11.61 -3.65
CA MET A 335 -18.42 -11.39 -2.61
C MET A 335 -17.68 -10.07 -2.79
N LEU A 336 -17.11 -9.82 -3.98
CA LEU A 336 -16.30 -8.63 -4.24
C LEU A 336 -17.11 -7.34 -4.09
N TYR A 337 -18.32 -7.31 -4.64
CA TYR A 337 -19.14 -6.10 -4.62
C TYR A 337 -19.72 -5.85 -3.23
N SER A 338 -20.16 -6.89 -2.52
CA SER A 338 -20.59 -6.76 -1.12
C SER A 338 -19.49 -6.18 -0.23
N GLN A 339 -18.24 -6.61 -0.43
CA GLN A 339 -17.08 -6.04 0.25
C GLN A 339 -16.87 -4.56 -0.10
N TRP A 340 -16.98 -4.20 -1.38
CA TRP A 340 -16.85 -2.81 -1.82
C TRP A 340 -17.91 -1.89 -1.20
N PHE A 341 -19.20 -2.25 -1.29
CA PHE A 341 -20.29 -1.46 -0.70
C PHE A 341 -20.14 -1.31 0.81
N THR A 342 -19.66 -2.35 1.50
CA THR A 342 -19.38 -2.30 2.94
C THR A 342 -18.20 -1.37 3.25
N TYR A 343 -17.10 -1.52 2.53
CA TYR A 343 -15.88 -0.74 2.74
C TYR A 343 -16.10 0.75 2.47
N ILE A 344 -16.68 1.10 1.32
CA ILE A 344 -16.85 2.51 0.93
C ILE A 344 -17.85 3.24 1.83
N TYR A 345 -18.88 2.53 2.33
CA TYR A 345 -19.81 3.09 3.31
C TYR A 345 -19.14 3.33 4.67
N ALA A 346 -18.27 2.41 5.11
CA ALA A 346 -17.50 2.61 6.33
C ALA A 346 -16.54 3.80 6.21
N LEU A 347 -15.81 3.91 5.09
CA LEU A 347 -14.98 5.08 4.79
C LEU A 347 -15.78 6.39 4.86
N TRP A 348 -16.95 6.40 4.21
CA TRP A 348 -17.85 7.55 4.23
C TRP A 348 -18.23 7.96 5.66
N GLU A 349 -18.81 7.04 6.44
CA GLU A 349 -19.35 7.37 7.77
C GLU A 349 -18.28 7.67 8.83
N GLU A 350 -17.17 6.91 8.81
CA GLU A 350 -16.17 6.96 9.88
C GLU A 350 -15.12 8.04 9.63
N SER A 351 -14.74 8.23 8.37
CA SER A 351 -13.60 9.08 8.01
C SER A 351 -14.05 10.40 7.39
N TYR A 352 -14.88 10.36 6.35
CA TYR A 352 -15.10 11.55 5.50
C TYR A 352 -16.24 12.45 5.97
N ARG A 353 -17.33 11.88 6.48
CA ARG A 353 -18.52 12.65 6.86
C ARG A 353 -18.25 13.68 7.97
N ARG A 354 -17.38 13.32 8.94
CA ARG A 354 -16.94 14.26 9.99
C ARG A 354 -15.95 15.30 9.45
N ARG A 355 -14.98 14.88 8.63
CA ARG A 355 -14.00 15.78 8.01
C ARG A 355 -14.70 16.85 7.16
N LEU A 356 -15.69 16.46 6.36
CA LEU A 356 -16.51 17.39 5.58
C LEU A 356 -17.27 18.38 6.46
N ALA A 357 -17.89 17.93 7.55
CA ALA A 357 -18.57 18.82 8.48
C ALA A 357 -17.62 19.87 9.07
N THR A 358 -16.43 19.44 9.53
CA THR A 358 -15.40 20.35 10.04
C THR A 358 -14.92 21.32 8.96
N ALA A 359 -14.68 20.84 7.73
CA ALA A 359 -14.20 21.64 6.61
C ALA A 359 -15.21 22.69 6.14
N HIS A 360 -16.52 22.39 6.23
CA HIS A 360 -17.60 23.36 5.99
C HIS A 360 -17.72 24.41 7.10
N GLY A 361 -17.11 24.18 8.27
CA GLY A 361 -17.08 25.13 9.38
C GLY A 361 -18.43 25.26 10.08
N SER A 362 -19.05 26.43 9.98
CA SER A 362 -20.31 26.76 10.65
C SER A 362 -21.37 27.25 9.67
N ASP A 363 -22.64 27.18 10.06
CA ASP A 363 -23.75 27.75 9.30
C ASP A 363 -23.84 29.27 9.45
N SER A 364 -24.88 29.87 8.84
CA SER A 364 -25.16 31.31 8.90
C SER A 364 -25.40 31.83 10.32
N ASP A 365 -25.79 30.97 11.25
CA ASP A 365 -26.07 31.31 12.64
C ASP A 365 -24.83 31.11 13.53
N GLY A 366 -23.68 30.75 12.94
CA GLY A 366 -22.43 30.52 13.65
C GLY A 366 -22.34 29.17 14.37
N MET A 367 -23.28 28.25 14.10
CA MET A 367 -23.27 26.92 14.70
C MET A 367 -22.44 25.96 13.85
N PRO A 368 -21.56 25.13 14.42
CA PRO A 368 -20.74 24.21 13.65
C PRO A 368 -21.58 23.16 12.93
N TRP A 369 -21.17 22.77 11.73
CA TRP A 369 -21.76 21.63 11.04
C TRP A 369 -21.46 20.34 11.78
N THR A 370 -22.42 19.43 11.82
CA THR A 370 -22.23 18.09 12.36
C THR A 370 -22.15 17.09 11.23
N ARG A 371 -21.57 15.91 11.49
CA ARG A 371 -21.61 14.81 10.52
C ARG A 371 -23.04 14.55 10.03
N PHE A 372 -24.06 14.73 10.87
CA PHE A 372 -25.44 14.41 10.52
C PHE A 372 -26.04 15.33 9.44
N ASP A 373 -25.49 16.54 9.31
CA ASP A 373 -25.85 17.53 8.29
C ASP A 373 -25.25 17.19 6.92
N ILE A 374 -24.14 16.45 6.90
CA ILE A 374 -23.52 15.96 5.68
C ILE A 374 -24.32 14.74 5.18
N ARG A 375 -24.98 14.91 4.03
CA ARG A 375 -25.86 13.92 3.40
C ARG A 375 -25.52 13.82 1.92
N SER A 376 -25.71 12.63 1.36
CA SER A 376 -25.64 12.40 -0.09
C SER A 376 -26.56 11.26 -0.49
N PRO A 377 -27.42 11.42 -1.50
CA PRO A 377 -28.25 10.35 -2.05
C PRO A 377 -27.44 9.13 -2.47
N LEU A 378 -26.26 9.30 -3.07
CA LEU A 378 -25.43 8.16 -3.48
C LEU A 378 -25.03 7.31 -2.27
N PHE A 379 -24.48 7.95 -1.24
CA PHE A 379 -24.08 7.22 -0.02
C PHE A 379 -25.29 6.68 0.76
N GLY A 380 -26.47 7.29 0.61
CA GLY A 380 -27.74 6.75 1.08
C GLY A 380 -28.12 5.43 0.38
N ASP A 381 -28.02 5.39 -0.94
CA ASP A 381 -28.28 4.19 -1.74
C ASP A 381 -27.25 3.08 -1.46
N ILE A 382 -25.97 3.44 -1.37
CA ILE A 382 -24.87 2.53 -0.98
C ILE A 382 -25.17 1.90 0.39
N ARG A 383 -25.64 2.69 1.37
CA ARG A 383 -26.03 2.18 2.70
C ARG A 383 -27.15 1.15 2.62
N ASN A 384 -28.16 1.41 1.79
CA ASN A 384 -29.30 0.51 1.64
C ASN A 384 -28.87 -0.81 1.01
N ILE A 385 -28.07 -0.77 -0.07
CA ILE A 385 -27.47 -1.95 -0.69
C ILE A 385 -26.64 -2.72 0.32
N ARG A 386 -25.74 -2.03 1.04
CA ARG A 386 -24.92 -2.62 2.11
C ARG A 386 -25.77 -3.33 3.16
N ASN A 387 -26.90 -2.75 3.54
CA ASN A 387 -27.78 -3.38 4.53
C ASN A 387 -28.41 -4.67 3.99
N ASP A 388 -28.81 -4.69 2.72
CA ASP A 388 -29.40 -5.87 2.09
C ASP A 388 -28.36 -6.99 1.94
N VAL A 389 -27.13 -6.68 1.52
CA VAL A 389 -26.05 -7.70 1.42
C VAL A 389 -25.61 -8.21 2.79
N VAL A 390 -25.47 -7.35 3.81
CA VAL A 390 -24.93 -7.74 5.12
C VAL A 390 -26.00 -8.37 6.02
N HIS A 391 -27.22 -7.81 6.07
CA HIS A 391 -28.25 -8.20 7.05
C HIS A 391 -29.39 -9.02 6.47
N LYS A 392 -29.57 -9.03 5.15
CA LYS A 392 -30.64 -9.77 4.47
C LYS A 392 -30.11 -10.88 3.57
N HIS A 393 -28.83 -11.24 3.72
CA HIS A 393 -28.16 -12.26 2.92
C HIS A 393 -28.29 -12.01 1.41
N GLY A 394 -28.31 -10.74 1.00
CA GLY A 394 -28.45 -10.34 -0.39
C GLY A 394 -29.87 -10.42 -0.93
N VAL A 395 -30.90 -10.46 -0.08
CA VAL A 395 -32.29 -10.23 -0.50
C VAL A 395 -32.60 -8.73 -0.39
N VAL A 396 -33.11 -8.17 -1.47
CA VAL A 396 -33.45 -6.75 -1.57
C VAL A 396 -34.63 -6.42 -0.65
N ASP A 397 -34.48 -5.36 0.14
CA ASP A 397 -35.50 -4.78 1.02
C ASP A 397 -35.33 -3.25 1.00
N ALA A 398 -34.24 -2.75 1.61
CA ALA A 398 -34.00 -1.32 1.68
C ALA A 398 -33.61 -0.71 0.31
N SER A 399 -32.88 -1.46 -0.51
CA SER A 399 -32.37 -0.97 -1.79
C SER A 399 -33.42 -0.87 -2.90
N ALA A 400 -34.62 -1.47 -2.72
CA ALA A 400 -35.76 -1.27 -3.62
C ALA A 400 -36.20 0.20 -3.68
N GLY A 401 -35.98 0.97 -2.61
CA GLY A 401 -36.29 2.39 -2.51
C GLY A 401 -35.16 3.35 -2.91
N ASN A 402 -34.08 2.85 -3.52
CA ASN A 402 -32.94 3.67 -3.91
C ASN A 402 -33.32 4.70 -4.98
N ARG A 403 -32.63 5.85 -4.97
CA ARG A 403 -32.93 6.97 -5.86
C ARG A 403 -32.07 7.01 -7.13
N LEU A 404 -30.79 6.68 -7.00
CA LEU A 404 -29.79 6.68 -8.06
C LEU A 404 -29.47 5.24 -8.51
N LEU A 405 -29.33 4.32 -7.55
CA LEU A 405 -29.05 2.91 -7.79
C LEU A 405 -30.35 2.09 -7.81
N THR A 406 -31.18 2.30 -8.84
CA THR A 406 -32.62 1.92 -8.85
C THR A 406 -32.94 0.54 -9.42
N ARG A 407 -31.95 -0.29 -9.75
CA ARG A 407 -32.17 -1.55 -10.50
C ARG A 407 -32.43 -2.77 -9.60
N PHE A 408 -33.01 -2.55 -8.42
CA PHE A 408 -33.29 -3.60 -7.44
C PHE A 408 -34.79 -3.67 -7.17
N SER A 409 -35.35 -4.88 -7.18
CA SER A 409 -36.77 -5.11 -6.87
C SER A 409 -36.91 -5.79 -5.52
N ASP A 410 -37.90 -5.36 -4.74
CA ASP A 410 -38.18 -5.90 -3.40
C ASP A 410 -38.37 -7.42 -3.42
N GLY A 411 -37.72 -8.12 -2.49
CA GLY A 411 -37.77 -9.57 -2.35
C GLY A 411 -36.89 -10.37 -3.33
N GLU A 412 -36.25 -9.72 -4.32
CA GLU A 412 -35.33 -10.38 -5.24
C GLU A 412 -33.92 -10.51 -4.66
N ARG A 413 -33.10 -11.41 -5.23
CA ARG A 413 -31.66 -11.45 -4.92
C ARG A 413 -31.00 -10.23 -5.53
N ILE A 414 -30.05 -9.66 -4.79
CA ILE A 414 -29.27 -8.53 -5.28
C ILE A 414 -28.25 -9.05 -6.30
N GLU A 415 -28.39 -8.57 -7.53
CA GLU A 415 -27.51 -8.91 -8.63
C GLU A 415 -26.92 -7.62 -9.19
N ILE A 416 -25.66 -7.36 -8.85
CA ILE A 416 -24.96 -6.15 -9.27
C ILE A 416 -24.10 -6.49 -10.48
N THR A 417 -24.29 -5.81 -11.61
CA THR A 417 -23.49 -6.08 -12.82
C THR A 417 -22.19 -5.26 -12.84
N VAL A 418 -21.24 -5.68 -13.68
CA VAL A 418 -19.98 -4.92 -13.90
C VAL A 418 -20.29 -3.52 -14.43
N GLU A 419 -21.25 -3.38 -15.34
CA GLU A 419 -21.66 -2.09 -15.90
C GLU A 419 -22.24 -1.17 -14.83
N GLN A 420 -23.00 -1.73 -13.89
CA GLN A 420 -23.50 -0.97 -12.74
C GLN A 420 -22.35 -0.52 -11.84
N MET A 421 -21.37 -1.38 -11.55
CA MET A 421 -20.18 -0.98 -10.79
C MET A 421 -19.37 0.11 -11.52
N MET A 422 -19.20 0.00 -12.83
CA MET A 422 -18.53 1.01 -13.66
C MET A 422 -19.29 2.34 -13.67
N SER A 423 -20.62 2.31 -13.64
CA SER A 423 -21.45 3.52 -13.62
C SER A 423 -21.21 4.37 -12.36
N LEU A 424 -20.71 3.79 -11.27
CA LEU A 424 -20.39 4.52 -10.04
C LEU A 424 -19.32 5.60 -10.24
N ILE A 425 -18.46 5.45 -11.26
CA ILE A 425 -17.43 6.44 -11.60
C ILE A 425 -18.06 7.79 -11.94
N SER A 426 -19.14 7.80 -12.73
CA SER A 426 -19.81 9.04 -13.13
C SER A 426 -20.82 9.55 -12.09
N LEU A 427 -21.15 8.74 -11.09
CA LEU A 427 -22.10 9.10 -10.03
C LEU A 427 -21.45 9.78 -8.83
N PHE A 428 -20.12 9.91 -8.79
CA PHE A 428 -19.43 10.53 -7.65
C PHE A 428 -19.98 11.95 -7.39
N PRO A 429 -20.48 12.26 -6.18
CA PRO A 429 -21.33 13.43 -5.93
C PRO A 429 -20.51 14.69 -5.64
N ARG A 430 -19.44 14.97 -6.39
CA ARG A 430 -18.54 16.11 -6.14
C ARG A 430 -19.28 17.46 -6.00
N PRO A 431 -20.19 17.87 -6.90
CA PRO A 431 -20.86 19.16 -6.78
C PRO A 431 -21.72 19.28 -5.51
N GLU A 432 -22.35 18.18 -5.10
CA GLU A 432 -23.16 18.12 -3.88
C GLU A 432 -22.27 18.29 -2.65
N LEU A 433 -21.16 17.56 -2.56
CA LEU A 433 -20.29 17.58 -1.38
C LEU A 433 -19.57 18.91 -1.17
N VAL A 434 -19.29 19.63 -2.26
CA VAL A 434 -18.69 20.97 -2.21
C VAL A 434 -19.72 22.04 -1.80
N SER A 435 -21.00 21.83 -2.09
CA SER A 435 -22.04 22.78 -1.75
C SER A 435 -22.28 22.87 -0.24
N THR A 436 -22.73 24.04 0.24
CA THR A 436 -23.04 24.25 1.65
C THR A 436 -24.10 23.23 2.12
N PRO A 437 -23.86 22.53 3.23
CA PRO A 437 -24.81 21.53 3.72
C PRO A 437 -26.16 22.13 4.10
N VAL A 438 -27.17 21.27 4.17
CA VAL A 438 -28.49 21.61 4.71
C VAL A 438 -28.64 20.95 6.07
N ARG A 439 -29.08 21.71 7.08
CA ARG A 439 -29.29 21.20 8.44
C ARG A 439 -30.20 19.98 8.44
N ALA A 440 -29.74 18.94 9.12
CA ALA A 440 -30.52 17.74 9.33
C ALA A 440 -31.78 18.08 10.13
N GLN A 441 -32.93 17.58 9.65
CA GLN A 441 -34.13 17.49 10.49
C GLN A 441 -33.78 16.73 11.78
N PRO A 442 -34.32 17.16 12.94
CA PRO A 442 -34.10 16.46 14.21
C PRO A 442 -34.42 14.98 14.06
N GLY A 443 -33.42 14.13 14.29
CA GLY A 443 -33.59 12.68 14.21
C GLY A 443 -34.45 12.13 15.34
N ASN A 444 -34.78 10.84 15.25
CA ASN A 444 -35.39 10.13 16.37
C ASN A 444 -34.48 10.20 17.60
N LEU A 445 -35.08 10.45 18.76
CA LEU A 445 -34.38 10.45 20.04
C LEU A 445 -33.69 9.10 20.24
N GLN A 446 -32.38 9.13 20.52
CA GLN A 446 -31.65 7.94 20.90
C GLN A 446 -31.76 7.71 22.41
N ASN A 447 -31.96 6.46 22.80
CA ASN A 447 -31.79 6.08 24.20
C ASN A 447 -30.30 6.10 24.52
N LEU A 448 -29.96 6.65 25.70
CA LEU A 448 -28.57 6.64 26.17
C LEU A 448 -28.10 5.18 26.34
N PRO A 449 -26.89 4.83 25.88
CA PRO A 449 -26.40 3.46 25.94
C PRO A 449 -25.96 3.02 27.35
N TRP A 450 -26.00 3.93 28.33
CA TRP A 450 -25.69 3.65 29.73
C TRP A 450 -26.93 3.76 30.61
N SER A 451 -26.95 2.94 31.67
CA SER A 451 -27.95 3.04 32.73
C SER A 451 -27.71 4.29 33.58
N VAL A 452 -28.76 5.04 33.87
CA VAL A 452 -28.75 6.12 34.86
C VAL A 452 -29.25 5.56 36.18
N ALA A 453 -28.58 5.88 37.30
CA ALA A 453 -29.01 5.45 38.63
C ALA A 453 -30.45 5.92 38.90
N PRO A 454 -31.35 5.04 39.40
CA PRO A 454 -32.76 5.37 39.57
C PRO A 454 -32.97 6.55 40.55
N GLU A 455 -32.12 6.69 41.57
CA GLU A 455 -32.18 7.78 42.54
C GLU A 455 -31.97 9.15 41.87
N LEU A 456 -31.05 9.24 40.90
CA LEU A 456 -30.81 10.47 40.12
C LEU A 456 -31.99 10.79 39.21
N VAL A 457 -32.63 9.77 38.63
CA VAL A 457 -33.82 9.97 37.79
C VAL A 457 -34.97 10.52 38.63
N ASP A 458 -35.16 9.99 39.83
CA ASP A 458 -36.21 10.43 40.75
C ASP A 458 -35.95 11.84 41.29
N GLU A 459 -34.71 12.19 41.62
CA GLU A 459 -34.34 13.54 42.04
C GLU A 459 -34.59 14.57 40.91
N VAL A 460 -34.19 14.25 39.68
CA VAL A 460 -34.47 15.09 38.51
C VAL A 460 -35.98 15.26 38.29
N ARG A 461 -36.77 14.20 38.47
CA ARG A 461 -38.25 14.28 38.38
C ARG A 461 -38.84 15.17 39.46
N GLN A 462 -38.37 15.05 40.71
CA GLN A 462 -38.82 15.91 41.81
C GLN A 462 -38.48 17.39 41.55
N ILE A 463 -37.28 17.68 41.04
CA ILE A 463 -36.87 19.04 40.65
C ILE A 463 -37.74 19.56 39.49
N ALA A 464 -38.00 18.74 38.47
CA ALA A 464 -38.85 19.15 37.34
C ALA A 464 -40.30 19.43 37.76
N SER A 465 -40.86 18.59 38.64
CA SER A 465 -42.21 18.77 39.19
C SER A 465 -42.31 19.99 40.09
N SER A 466 -41.35 20.20 41.00
CA SER A 466 -41.33 21.38 41.90
C SER A 466 -41.19 22.70 41.14
N ARG A 467 -40.56 22.68 39.95
CA ARG A 467 -40.43 23.84 39.06
C ARG A 467 -41.58 24.00 38.06
N ALA A 468 -42.63 23.18 38.17
CA ALA A 468 -43.78 23.17 37.26
C ALA A 468 -43.37 23.13 35.77
N MET A 469 -42.30 22.38 35.45
CA MET A 469 -41.79 22.31 34.08
C MET A 469 -42.80 21.64 33.16
N THR A 470 -42.97 22.21 31.97
CA THR A 470 -43.81 21.60 30.93
C THR A 470 -43.22 20.27 30.44
N ARG A 471 -44.05 19.44 29.82
CA ARG A 471 -43.61 18.17 29.21
C ARG A 471 -42.51 18.39 28.16
N LYS A 472 -42.54 19.53 27.45
CA LYS A 472 -41.48 19.90 26.49
C LYS A 472 -40.15 20.18 27.21
N GLN A 473 -40.17 21.07 28.21
CA GLN A 473 -38.97 21.41 29.00
C GLN A 473 -38.39 20.18 29.72
N SER A 474 -39.24 19.28 30.21
CA SER A 474 -38.80 18.05 30.88
C SER A 474 -38.07 17.09 29.92
N ARG A 475 -38.45 17.06 28.64
CA ARG A 475 -37.73 16.26 27.61
C ARG A 475 -36.37 16.84 27.27
N ASP A 476 -36.17 18.14 27.44
CA ASP A 476 -34.92 18.82 27.12
C ASP A 476 -33.87 18.70 28.23
N ILE A 477 -34.24 18.28 29.45
CA ILE A 477 -33.31 18.12 30.60
C ILE A 477 -32.11 17.24 30.22
N GLY A 478 -32.35 16.11 29.55
CA GLY A 478 -31.28 15.20 29.12
C GLY A 478 -30.31 15.87 28.15
N ASN A 479 -30.82 16.66 27.20
CA ASN A 479 -29.99 17.39 26.24
C ASN A 479 -29.16 18.48 26.94
N GLU A 480 -29.76 19.23 27.87
CA GLU A 480 -29.06 20.28 28.62
C GLU A 480 -27.96 19.70 29.53
N ALA A 481 -28.23 18.59 30.22
CA ALA A 481 -27.23 17.90 31.03
C ALA A 481 -26.03 17.44 30.18
N LEU A 482 -26.29 16.87 29.01
CA LEU A 482 -25.23 16.46 28.07
C LEU A 482 -24.45 17.65 27.52
N LYS A 483 -25.12 18.76 27.17
CA LYS A 483 -24.44 19.99 26.72
C LYS A 483 -23.52 20.55 27.80
N LEU A 484 -23.97 20.59 29.05
CA LEU A 484 -23.16 21.04 30.18
C LEU A 484 -21.94 20.14 30.38
N TRP A 485 -22.12 18.82 30.31
CA TRP A 485 -21.01 17.88 30.41
C TRP A 485 -20.02 18.03 29.25
N ILE A 486 -20.49 18.20 28.01
CA ILE A 486 -19.62 18.46 26.86
C ILE A 486 -18.84 19.78 27.04
N ALA A 487 -19.52 20.83 27.49
CA ALA A 487 -18.90 22.14 27.72
C ALA A 487 -17.82 22.07 28.80
N SER A 488 -18.00 21.26 29.85
CA SER A 488 -17.00 21.11 30.91
C SER A 488 -15.81 20.20 30.54
N HIS A 489 -15.83 19.56 29.36
CA HIS A 489 -14.79 18.62 28.91
C HIS A 489 -14.23 18.95 27.50
N ARG A 490 -14.60 20.11 26.93
CA ARG A 490 -13.94 20.68 25.75
C ARG A 490 -12.86 21.66 26.23
N GLU A 491 -11.70 21.13 26.60
CA GLU A 491 -10.43 21.88 26.67
C GLU A 491 -9.68 21.73 25.35
#